data_AF-A0A1C5Z1Q1-F1
#
_entry.id   AF-A0A1C5Z1Q1-F1
#
_cell.length_a   1.000
_cell.length_b   1.000
_cell.length_c   1.000
_cell.angle_alpha   90.00
_cell.angle_beta   90.00
_cell.angle_gamma   90.00
#
_symmetry.space_group_name_H-M   'P 1'
#
loop_
_entity.id
_entity.type
_entity.pdbx_description
1 polymer ?
#
loop_
_entity_poly.entity_id
_entity_poly.type
_entity_poly.pdbx_seq_one_letter_code
_entity_poly.pdbx_strand_id
1 'polypeptide(L)'
;MSLEKMIDELYELSKKAIASGIHVSFEIGLAGYPCRVWVEEPSESKMTTYDIYREEVMMKESVKNYEAARAHLTQLVKENGS
;
A
#
# COMPACT_ATOMS: atom_id res chain seq x y z
N MET A 1 12.59 11.28 -0.65
CA MET A 1 12.31 9.86 -0.98
C MET A 1 11.83 9.83 -2.42
N SER A 2 12.34 8.94 -3.27
CA SER A 2 11.86 8.84 -4.65
C SER A 2 10.56 8.04 -4.69
N LEU A 3 9.74 8.28 -5.71
CA LEU A 3 8.56 7.50 -5.98
C LEU A 3 8.84 5.99 -6.02
N GLU A 4 9.87 5.58 -6.75
CA GLU A 4 10.23 4.16 -6.92
C GLU A 4 10.46 3.50 -5.56
N LYS A 5 11.15 4.18 -4.64
CA LYS A 5 11.37 3.67 -3.28
C LYS A 5 10.08 3.52 -2.48
N MET A 6 9.12 4.42 -2.67
CA MET A 6 7.81 4.31 -2.02
C MET A 6 7.04 3.10 -2.53
N ILE A 7 7.06 2.87 -3.84
CA ILE A 7 6.41 1.72 -4.49
C ILE A 7 7.08 0.41 -4.05
N ASP A 8 8.41 0.33 -4.08
CA ASP A 8 9.17 -0.85 -3.67
C ASP A 8 8.90 -1.21 -2.20
N GLU A 9 8.86 -0.22 -1.30
CA GLU A 9 8.59 -0.45 0.11
C GLU A 9 7.16 -0.94 0.34
N LEU A 10 6.17 -0.35 -0.33
CA LEU A 10 4.78 -0.81 -0.24
C LEU A 10 4.62 -2.21 -0.82
N TYR A 11 5.30 -2.54 -1.92
CA TYR A 11 5.26 -3.87 -2.53
C TYR A 11 5.78 -4.95 -1.57
N GLU A 12 6.92 -4.70 -0.92
CA GLU A 12 7.49 -5.63 0.06
C GLU A 12 6.61 -5.78 1.31
N LEU A 13 5.98 -4.70 1.77
CA LEU A 13 5.03 -4.77 2.87
C LEU A 13 3.76 -5.55 2.49
N SER A 14 3.22 -5.32 1.30
CA SER A 14 2.07 -6.06 0.78
C SER A 14 2.36 -7.55 0.67
N LYS A 15 3.55 -7.95 0.17
CA LYS A 15 3.97 -9.36 0.15
C LYS A 15 3.97 -9.99 1.55
N LYS A 16 4.50 -9.29 2.55
CA LYS A 16 4.52 -9.78 3.94
C LYS A 16 3.10 -9.91 4.49
N ALA A 17 2.23 -8.93 4.24
CA ALA A 17 0.83 -8.98 4.67
C ALA A 17 0.09 -10.19 4.06
N ILE A 18 0.28 -10.43 2.76
CA ILE A 18 -0.28 -11.60 2.05
C ILE A 18 0.23 -12.91 2.66
N ALA A 19 1.54 -12.99 2.96
CA ALA A 19 2.12 -14.17 3.60
C ALA A 19 1.57 -14.41 5.02
N SER A 20 1.13 -13.36 5.72
CA SER A 20 0.43 -13.42 7.00
C SER A 20 -1.08 -13.66 6.87
N GLY A 21 -1.59 -14.00 5.67
CA GLY A 21 -2.99 -14.34 5.45
C GLY A 21 -3.94 -13.14 5.30
N ILE A 22 -3.40 -11.92 5.18
CA ILE A 22 -4.20 -10.70 4.98
C ILE A 22 -4.50 -10.55 3.48
N HIS A 23 -5.75 -10.23 3.15
CA HIS A 23 -6.13 -10.00 1.75
C HIS A 23 -5.69 -8.60 1.31
N VAL A 24 -4.56 -8.55 0.60
CA VAL A 24 -3.99 -7.32 0.03
C VAL A 24 -3.84 -7.50 -1.47
N SER A 25 -4.30 -6.53 -2.25
CA SER A 25 -3.99 -6.44 -3.68
C SER A 25 -3.05 -5.26 -3.95
N PHE A 26 -2.02 -5.49 -4.76
CA PHE A 26 -1.06 -4.48 -5.16
C PHE A 26 -1.04 -4.40 -6.68
N GLU A 27 -1.44 -3.25 -7.23
CA GLU A 27 -1.57 -3.04 -8.67
C GLU A 27 -0.60 -1.95 -9.12
N ILE A 28 0.10 -2.20 -10.22
CA ILE A 28 0.94 -1.21 -10.90
C ILE A 28 0.32 -1.00 -12.29
N GLY A 29 -0.14 0.22 -12.57
CA GLY A 29 -0.64 0.57 -13.91
C GLY A 29 0.46 0.47 -14.99
N LEU A 30 0.04 0.32 -16.25
CA LEU A 30 0.90 0.10 -17.44
C LEU A 30 2.06 1.10 -17.62
N ALA A 31 1.97 2.30 -17.03
CA ALA A 31 3.01 3.34 -17.06
C ALA A 31 3.61 3.66 -15.67
N GLY A 32 3.49 2.74 -14.73
CA GLY A 32 3.81 2.95 -13.31
C GLY A 32 2.72 3.69 -12.54
N TYR A 33 1.58 3.97 -13.20
CA TYR A 33 0.52 4.81 -12.67
C TYR A 33 -0.91 4.38 -12.98
N PRO A 34 -1.82 4.53 -12.00
CA PRO A 34 -1.51 4.64 -10.56
C PRO A 34 -0.90 3.34 -10.02
N CYS A 35 -0.04 3.46 -9.00
CA CYS A 35 0.27 2.33 -8.12
C CYS A 35 -0.80 2.33 -7.02
N ARG A 36 -1.51 1.21 -6.86
CA ARG A 36 -2.63 1.11 -5.94
C ARG A 36 -2.44 -0.05 -4.97
N VAL A 37 -2.63 0.26 -3.69
CA VAL A 37 -2.68 -0.74 -2.63
C VAL A 37 -4.11 -0.84 -2.12
N TRP A 38 -4.63 -2.07 -2.15
CA TRP A 38 -5.93 -2.43 -1.61
C TRP A 38 -5.72 -3.31 -0.40
N VAL A 39 -6.33 -2.95 0.73
CA VAL A 39 -6.30 -3.76 1.95
C VAL A 39 -7.73 -4.06 2.35
N GLU A 40 -8.06 -5.35 2.39
CA GLU A 40 -9.34 -5.83 2.90
C GLU A 40 -9.12 -6.43 4.29
N GLU A 41 -9.69 -5.77 5.28
CA GLU A 41 -9.60 -6.19 6.69
C GLU A 41 -10.81 -7.08 7.02
N PRO A 42 -10.60 -8.38 7.34
CA PRO A 42 -11.69 -9.32 7.57
C PRO A 42 -12.61 -8.91 8.73
N SER A 43 -12.04 -8.29 9.77
CA SER A 43 -12.76 -7.89 10.99
C SER A 43 -13.67 -6.69 10.79
N GLU A 44 -13.40 -5.83 9.82
CA GLU A 44 -14.17 -4.59 9.61
C GLU A 44 -15.05 -4.62 8.35
N SER A 45 -14.95 -5.65 7.49
CA SER A 45 -15.60 -5.68 6.16
C SER A 45 -15.38 -4.37 5.39
N LYS A 46 -14.24 -3.73 5.65
CA LYS A 46 -13.90 -2.40 5.16
C LYS A 46 -12.70 -2.55 4.24
N MET A 47 -12.87 -2.00 3.04
CA MET A 47 -11.82 -1.95 2.04
C MET A 47 -11.18 -0.58 2.10
N THR A 48 -9.88 -0.54 2.37
CA THR A 48 -9.12 0.71 2.32
C THR A 48 -8.22 0.72 1.10
N THR A 49 -8.18 1.85 0.41
CA THR A 49 -7.48 2.02 -0.86
C THR A 49 -6.49 3.16 -0.76
N TYR A 50 -5.30 2.94 -1.31
CA TYR A 50 -4.24 3.94 -1.32
C TYR A 50 -3.68 4.05 -2.72
N ASP A 51 -3.90 5.22 -3.34
CA ASP A 51 -3.40 5.56 -4.66
C ASP A 51 -2.14 6.40 -4.57
N ILE A 52 -1.10 5.98 -5.30
CA ILE A 52 0.16 6.71 -5.45
C ILE A 52 0.22 7.23 -6.90
N TYR A 53 0.47 8.54 -7.06
CA TYR A 53 0.38 9.33 -8.33
C TYR A 53 1.77 9.89 -8.80
N ARG A 54 1.93 10.18 -10.12
CA ARG A 54 3.25 10.52 -10.78
C ARG A 54 3.42 11.97 -10.98
N GLU A 55 2.42 12.52 -11.65
CA GLU A 55 1.53 13.38 -10.94
C GLU A 55 2.27 14.37 -10.07
N GLU A 56 3.15 15.24 -10.60
CA GLU A 56 3.91 16.15 -9.72
C GLU A 56 2.94 16.97 -8.85
N VAL A 57 1.82 17.38 -9.45
CA VAL A 57 0.69 18.06 -8.79
C VAL A 57 0.02 17.20 -7.70
N MET A 58 0.11 15.88 -7.81
CA MET A 58 -0.43 14.89 -6.87
C MET A 58 0.65 14.33 -5.92
N MET A 59 1.90 14.81 -6.00
CA MET A 59 3.01 14.24 -5.22
C MET A 59 2.76 14.37 -3.71
N LYS A 60 2.19 15.49 -3.27
CA LYS A 60 1.83 15.71 -1.86
C LYS A 60 0.81 14.69 -1.38
N GLU A 61 -0.21 14.40 -2.18
CA GLU A 61 -1.23 13.41 -1.88
C GLU A 61 -0.64 11.99 -1.91
N SER A 62 0.25 11.71 -2.86
CA SER A 62 0.96 10.44 -2.99
C SER A 62 1.80 10.14 -1.75
N VAL A 63 2.53 11.12 -1.22
CA VAL A 63 3.31 10.96 0.02
C VAL A 63 2.37 10.66 1.20
N LYS A 64 1.25 11.38 1.32
CA LYS A 64 0.27 11.13 2.39
C LYS A 64 -0.32 9.72 2.29
N ASN A 65 -0.70 9.28 1.09
CA ASN A 65 -1.26 7.96 0.85
C ASN A 65 -0.22 6.86 1.10
N TYR A 66 1.02 7.10 0.69
CA TYR A 66 2.14 6.21 0.98
C TYR A 66 2.35 6.05 2.49
N GLU A 67 2.42 7.14 3.25
CA GLU A 67 2.62 7.08 4.70
C GLU A 67 1.47 6.33 5.40
N ALA A 68 0.24 6.58 4.97
CA ALA A 68 -0.94 5.90 5.49
C ALA A 68 -0.93 4.39 5.17
N ALA A 69 -0.66 4.02 3.91
CA ALA A 69 -0.57 2.63 3.47
C ALA A 69 0.55 1.89 4.21
N ARG A 70 1.72 2.51 4.33
CA ARG A 70 2.87 1.95 5.04
C ARG A 70 2.57 1.70 6.50
N ALA A 71 2.00 2.68 7.21
CA ALA A 71 1.63 2.53 8.61
C ALA A 71 0.61 1.41 8.80
N HIS A 72 -0.41 1.39 7.95
CA HIS A 72 -1.47 0.38 7.98
C HIS A 72 -0.94 -1.03 7.73
N LEU A 73 -0.21 -1.27 6.63
CA LEU A 73 0.39 -2.57 6.33
C LEU A 73 1.36 -3.02 7.42
N THR A 74 2.17 -2.11 7.95
CA THR A 74 3.11 -2.43 9.04
C THR A 74 2.38 -2.90 10.29
N GLN A 75 1.28 -2.24 10.66
CA GLN A 75 0.46 -2.66 11.79
C GLN A 75 -0.14 -4.05 11.56
N LEU A 76 -0.73 -4.29 10.39
CA LEU A 76 -1.34 -5.58 10.06
C LEU A 76 -0.33 -6.73 10.07
N VAL A 77 0.87 -6.52 9.50
CA VAL A 77 1.96 -7.51 9.53
C VAL A 77 2.40 -7.80 10.96
N LYS A 78 2.45 -6.79 11.83
CA LYS A 78 2.83 -6.98 13.24
C LYS A 78 1.77 -7.79 14.01
N GLU A 79 0.49 -7.56 13.73
CA GLU A 79 -0.62 -8.22 14.42
C GLU A 79 -0.82 -9.68 13.95
N ASN A 80 -0.56 -9.97 12.68
CA ASN A 80 -0.80 -11.28 12.06
C ASN A 80 0.47 -12.14 11.84
N GLY A 81 1.65 -11.61 12.15
CA GLY A 81 2.94 -12.27 11.93
C GLY A 81 3.53 -13.01 13.13
N SER A 82 2.74 -13.35 14.16
CA SER A 82 3.17 -14.16 15.32
C SER A 82 3.01 -15.66 15.07
#